data_AF-A0AA39KFD3-F1
#
_entry.id   AF-A0AA39KFD3-F1
#
_cell.length_a   1.000
_cell.length_b   1.000
_cell.length_c   1.000
_cell.angle_alpha   90.00
_cell.angle_beta   90.00
_cell.angle_gamma   90.00
#
_symmetry.space_group_name_H-M   'P 1'
#
loop_
_entity.id
_entity.type
_entity.pdbx_description
1 polymer ?
#
loop_
_entity_poly.entity_id
_entity_poly.type
_entity_poly.pdbx_seq_one_letter_code
_entity_poly.pdbx_strand_id
1 'polypeptide(L)'
;YTDRKPVISSRLADTPCATLGIGGLLDQLNTTLRTSHSLDTPSLSSLLEECIAENWDFGTAYSCLRRIWYTGNWSTIQDRLHKWEEEHWERCRKALVGNQIVCPYQPQPRRVSRWSLLPMSHAWMDEKDRVDVGTPINRYEWPVPIPKDTSLNLVCIEMLNISPGVEYAWLDVLCLRQKGGQREDMRMEEWKLDVPTIGNVYAWAHVVIYLSGLGRPLSLKEGDLESDRSWFRRAWTLQEVGESRMFAGDTPDGPMHAEDKDGKYETELLTRFHKQLQSMDRTLMKYGFDALGDMQNRVSTNPMDKVAGLAFRLLCKRILAYYESASLEEAWTALVTSMNAKRWGRMFILYPELGNAGRKWRPSWDQVMMKHVPAHPYNPDIGIDQDEEVDEDSC
;
A
#
# COMPACT_ATOMS: atom_id res chain seq x y z
N TYR A 1 -21.00 -5.77 -17.18
CA TYR A 1 -19.81 -6.49 -17.69
C TYR A 1 -20.22 -7.24 -18.93
N THR A 2 -19.63 -6.91 -20.09
CA THR A 2 -19.99 -7.46 -21.41
C THR A 2 -18.87 -8.28 -22.04
N ASP A 3 -17.78 -8.50 -21.30
CA ASP A 3 -16.63 -9.29 -21.75
C ASP A 3 -16.92 -10.80 -21.58
N ARG A 4 -16.29 -11.63 -22.41
CA ARG A 4 -16.46 -13.09 -22.49
C ARG A 4 -15.57 -13.86 -21.51
N LYS A 5 -14.75 -13.17 -20.72
CA LYS A 5 -13.93 -13.80 -19.68
C LYS A 5 -14.82 -14.27 -18.53
N PRO A 6 -14.53 -15.42 -17.90
CA PRO A 6 -15.29 -15.88 -16.75
C PRO A 6 -15.08 -14.87 -15.63
N VAL A 7 -16.16 -14.43 -15.00
CA VAL A 7 -16.11 -13.56 -13.82
C VAL A 7 -16.74 -14.31 -12.66
N ILE A 8 -15.98 -14.41 -11.57
CA ILE A 8 -16.55 -14.84 -10.29
C ILE A 8 -17.45 -13.70 -9.81
N SER A 9 -18.77 -13.95 -9.78
CA SER A 9 -19.69 -13.00 -9.19
C SER A 9 -19.40 -12.80 -7.70
N SER A 10 -19.64 -11.62 -7.14
CA SER A 10 -19.47 -11.38 -5.70
C SER A 10 -20.25 -12.39 -4.86
N ARG A 11 -21.47 -12.75 -5.29
CA ARG A 11 -22.27 -13.80 -4.63
C ARG A 11 -21.53 -15.13 -4.56
N LEU A 12 -20.86 -15.55 -5.62
CA LEU A 12 -20.07 -16.78 -5.62
C LEU A 12 -18.84 -16.62 -4.74
N ALA A 13 -18.08 -15.53 -4.87
CA ALA A 13 -16.91 -15.25 -4.04
C ALA A 13 -17.24 -15.28 -2.54
N ASP A 14 -18.37 -14.69 -2.14
CA ASP A 14 -18.83 -14.59 -0.76
C ASP A 14 -19.49 -15.89 -0.24
N THR A 15 -19.62 -16.92 -1.08
CA THR A 15 -20.25 -18.19 -0.67
C THR A 15 -19.28 -18.97 0.23
N PRO A 16 -19.65 -19.33 1.47
CA PRO A 16 -18.81 -20.15 2.34
C PRO A 16 -18.51 -21.51 1.70
N CYS A 17 -17.25 -21.95 1.73
CA CYS A 17 -16.83 -23.25 1.21
C CYS A 17 -17.65 -24.40 1.83
N ALA A 18 -17.99 -24.28 3.12
CA ALA A 18 -18.84 -25.23 3.84
C ALA A 18 -20.23 -25.41 3.21
N THR A 19 -20.79 -24.37 2.57
CA THR A 19 -22.09 -24.44 1.88
C THR A 19 -21.99 -25.18 0.54
N LEU A 20 -20.84 -25.07 -0.15
CA LEU A 20 -20.58 -25.77 -1.40
C LEU A 20 -20.25 -27.26 -1.17
N GLY A 21 -19.64 -27.57 -0.03
CA GLY A 21 -19.03 -28.87 0.23
C GLY A 21 -17.82 -29.13 -0.67
N ILE A 22 -17.11 -30.23 -0.43
CA ILE A 22 -15.88 -30.55 -1.17
C ILE A 22 -16.14 -30.66 -2.69
N GLY A 23 -17.18 -31.41 -3.08
CA GLY A 23 -17.54 -31.59 -4.49
C GLY A 23 -17.96 -30.28 -5.17
N GLY A 24 -18.85 -29.51 -4.54
CA GLY A 24 -19.29 -28.23 -5.10
C GLY A 24 -18.15 -27.21 -5.19
N LEU A 25 -17.24 -27.19 -4.22
CA LEU A 25 -16.06 -26.33 -4.25
C LEU A 25 -15.14 -26.70 -5.42
N LEU A 26 -14.86 -28.00 -5.61
CA LEU A 26 -14.07 -28.48 -6.75
C LEU A 26 -14.72 -28.11 -8.08
N ASP A 27 -16.03 -28.30 -8.23
CA ASP A 27 -16.76 -27.99 -9.46
C ASP A 27 -16.68 -26.50 -9.80
N GLN A 28 -16.83 -25.63 -8.81
CA GLN A 28 -16.72 -24.18 -9.00
C GLN A 28 -15.30 -23.76 -9.36
N LEU A 29 -14.28 -24.34 -8.71
CA LEU A 29 -12.87 -24.08 -9.04
C LEU A 29 -12.52 -24.56 -10.45
N ASN A 30 -12.93 -25.78 -10.82
CA ASN A 30 -12.75 -26.33 -12.16
C ASN A 30 -13.45 -25.49 -13.23
N THR A 31 -14.69 -25.06 -12.97
CA THR A 31 -15.46 -24.20 -13.89
C THR A 31 -14.76 -22.85 -14.09
N THR A 32 -14.33 -22.23 -12.99
CA THR A 32 -13.69 -20.92 -12.99
C THR A 32 -12.32 -20.97 -13.67
N LEU A 33 -11.50 -21.97 -13.33
CA LEU A 33 -10.13 -22.12 -13.84
C LEU A 33 -10.07 -22.92 -15.16
N ARG A 34 -11.23 -23.33 -15.68
CA ARG A 34 -11.38 -24.11 -16.92
C ARG A 34 -10.54 -25.39 -16.92
N THR A 35 -10.62 -26.15 -15.83
CA THR A 35 -9.94 -27.43 -15.63
C THR A 35 -10.92 -28.55 -15.33
N SER A 36 -10.41 -29.77 -15.16
CA SER A 36 -11.21 -30.97 -14.89
C SER A 36 -10.51 -31.90 -13.88
N HIS A 37 -9.99 -31.34 -12.79
CA HIS A 37 -9.40 -32.15 -11.71
C HIS A 37 -10.48 -32.98 -11.02
N SER A 38 -10.14 -34.19 -10.57
CA SER A 38 -11.05 -35.04 -9.78
C SER A 38 -10.59 -35.14 -8.33
N LEU A 39 -11.48 -35.57 -7.43
CA LEU A 39 -11.13 -35.82 -6.03
C LEU A 39 -10.14 -36.98 -5.85
N ASP A 40 -9.92 -37.80 -6.88
CA ASP A 40 -8.86 -38.82 -6.91
C ASP A 40 -7.46 -38.21 -7.06
N THR A 41 -7.39 -36.91 -7.38
CA THR A 41 -6.13 -36.17 -7.44
C THR A 41 -5.48 -36.17 -6.05
N PRO A 42 -4.27 -36.72 -5.88
CA PRO A 42 -3.66 -36.85 -4.56
C PRO A 42 -3.59 -35.50 -3.83
N SER A 43 -3.97 -35.48 -2.55
CA SER A 43 -3.95 -34.29 -1.66
C SER A 43 -4.94 -33.16 -2.01
N LEU A 44 -5.66 -33.23 -3.13
CA LEU A 44 -6.66 -32.20 -3.46
C LEU A 44 -7.85 -32.23 -2.50
N SER A 45 -8.39 -33.41 -2.15
CA SER A 45 -9.50 -33.51 -1.18
C SER A 45 -9.13 -32.90 0.18
N SER A 46 -7.95 -33.26 0.71
CA SER A 46 -7.41 -32.72 1.97
C SER A 46 -7.34 -31.19 1.97
N LEU A 47 -6.88 -30.60 0.87
CA LEU A 47 -6.76 -29.16 0.72
C LEU A 47 -8.14 -28.46 0.66
N LEU A 48 -9.12 -29.07 0.00
CA LEU A 48 -10.50 -28.56 -0.05
C LEU A 48 -11.21 -28.72 1.31
N GLU A 49 -10.92 -29.79 2.04
CA GLU A 49 -11.37 -29.99 3.42
C GLU A 49 -10.82 -28.92 4.36
N GLU A 50 -9.54 -28.56 4.21
CA GLU A 50 -8.90 -27.49 4.97
C GLU A 50 -9.57 -26.14 4.71
N CYS A 51 -9.89 -25.80 3.45
CA CYS A 51 -10.63 -24.58 3.10
C CYS A 51 -11.98 -24.51 3.84
N ILE A 52 -12.66 -25.65 4.00
CA ILE A 52 -13.93 -25.74 4.73
C ILE A 52 -13.70 -25.62 6.24
N ALA A 53 -12.71 -26.32 6.78
CA ALA A 53 -12.37 -26.31 8.21
C ALA A 53 -11.97 -24.92 8.70
N GLU A 54 -11.22 -24.18 7.88
CA GLU A 54 -10.81 -22.79 8.13
C GLU A 54 -11.90 -21.76 7.86
N ASN A 55 -13.12 -22.20 7.53
CA ASN A 55 -14.28 -21.37 7.25
C ASN A 55 -14.02 -20.33 6.14
N TRP A 56 -13.29 -20.73 5.09
CA TRP A 56 -13.03 -19.85 3.96
C TRP A 56 -14.29 -19.68 3.10
N ASP A 57 -14.43 -18.51 2.49
CA ASP A 57 -15.33 -18.33 1.35
C ASP A 57 -14.66 -18.77 0.04
N PHE A 58 -15.44 -18.90 -1.03
CA PHE A 58 -14.94 -19.34 -2.32
C PHE A 58 -13.89 -18.37 -2.87
N GLY A 59 -14.05 -17.06 -2.67
CA GLY A 59 -13.10 -16.05 -3.12
C GLY A 59 -11.71 -16.23 -2.49
N THR A 60 -11.68 -16.48 -1.19
CA THR A 60 -10.47 -16.79 -0.41
C THR A 60 -9.83 -18.08 -0.90
N ALA A 61 -10.60 -19.17 -1.02
CA ALA A 61 -10.09 -20.43 -1.55
C ALA A 61 -9.53 -20.27 -2.98
N TYR A 62 -10.28 -19.63 -3.88
CA TYR A 62 -9.84 -19.34 -5.23
C TYR A 62 -8.54 -18.52 -5.26
N SER A 63 -8.45 -17.45 -4.44
CA SER A 63 -7.28 -16.57 -4.37
C SER A 63 -6.00 -17.32 -4.04
N CYS A 64 -6.09 -18.26 -3.10
CA CYS A 64 -5.00 -19.08 -2.61
C CYS A 64 -4.64 -20.16 -3.64
N LEU A 65 -5.65 -20.87 -4.14
CA LEU A 65 -5.45 -22.08 -4.95
C LEU A 65 -5.11 -21.79 -6.41
N ARG A 66 -5.54 -20.67 -7.01
CA ARG A 66 -5.36 -20.39 -8.45
C ARG A 66 -3.91 -20.49 -8.95
N ARG A 67 -2.92 -20.08 -8.15
CA ARG A 67 -1.50 -20.04 -8.57
C ARG A 67 -0.87 -21.43 -8.64
N ILE A 68 -1.39 -22.35 -7.83
CA ILE A 68 -0.91 -23.72 -7.68
C ILE A 68 -1.81 -24.70 -8.44
N TRP A 69 -2.98 -24.25 -8.89
CA TRP A 69 -3.99 -25.05 -9.58
C TRP A 69 -3.51 -25.72 -10.87
N TYR A 70 -2.58 -25.08 -11.57
CA TYR A 70 -1.97 -25.60 -12.79
C TYR A 70 -0.66 -26.35 -12.53
N THR A 71 -0.26 -26.54 -11.27
CA THR A 71 0.92 -27.33 -10.94
C THR A 71 0.58 -28.82 -10.99
N GLY A 72 1.37 -29.61 -11.71
CA GLY A 72 1.11 -31.04 -11.89
C GLY A 72 1.43 -31.91 -10.68
N ASN A 73 1.88 -31.34 -9.56
CA ASN A 73 2.34 -32.10 -8.39
C ASN A 73 1.59 -31.71 -7.10
N TRP A 74 0.36 -32.19 -6.98
CA TRP A 74 -0.53 -31.92 -5.85
C TRP A 74 -0.05 -32.47 -4.50
N SER A 75 0.78 -33.52 -4.49
CA SER A 75 1.23 -34.16 -3.26
C SER A 75 2.14 -33.31 -2.37
N THR A 76 2.66 -32.19 -2.88
CA THR A 76 3.55 -31.29 -2.13
C THR A 76 2.94 -29.91 -1.89
N ILE A 77 1.72 -29.67 -2.36
CA ILE A 77 1.14 -28.32 -2.39
C ILE A 77 0.74 -27.85 -1.00
N GLN A 78 0.09 -28.70 -0.22
CA GLN A 78 -0.34 -28.36 1.14
C GLN A 78 0.87 -28.00 2.02
N ASP A 79 1.90 -28.85 2.01
CA ASP A 79 3.18 -28.57 2.69
C ASP A 79 3.82 -27.26 2.23
N ARG A 80 3.74 -26.93 0.93
CA ARG A 80 4.27 -25.68 0.40
C ARG A 80 3.48 -24.46 0.87
N LEU A 81 2.15 -24.55 0.96
CA LEU A 81 1.32 -23.46 1.47
C LEU A 81 1.64 -23.19 2.95
N HIS A 82 1.66 -24.22 3.79
CA HIS A 82 2.02 -24.09 5.20
C HIS A 82 3.44 -23.58 5.38
N LYS A 83 4.41 -24.15 4.66
CA LYS A 83 5.81 -23.70 4.71
C LYS A 83 5.92 -22.23 4.32
N TRP A 84 5.22 -21.82 3.27
CA TRP A 84 5.22 -20.43 2.88
C TRP A 84 4.68 -19.58 4.02
N GLU A 85 3.49 -19.87 4.55
CA GLU A 85 2.87 -19.14 5.65
C GLU A 85 3.81 -19.01 6.86
N GLU A 86 4.41 -20.12 7.29
CA GLU A 86 5.39 -20.17 8.36
C GLU A 86 6.60 -19.28 8.05
N GLU A 87 7.16 -19.34 6.84
CA GLU A 87 8.28 -18.48 6.41
C GLU A 87 7.90 -16.99 6.43
N HIS A 88 6.64 -16.63 6.20
CA HIS A 88 6.20 -15.23 6.29
C HIS A 88 6.05 -14.78 7.74
N TRP A 89 5.42 -15.60 8.60
CA TRP A 89 5.31 -15.30 10.02
C TRP A 89 6.68 -15.25 10.71
N GLU A 90 7.58 -16.13 10.30
CA GLU A 90 8.97 -16.13 10.75
C GLU A 90 9.70 -14.86 10.30
N ARG A 91 9.50 -14.41 9.05
CA ARG A 91 10.04 -13.12 8.57
C ARG A 91 9.49 -11.95 9.36
N CYS A 92 8.18 -11.91 9.64
CA CYS A 92 7.57 -10.83 10.43
C CYS A 92 8.11 -10.81 11.87
N ARG A 93 8.27 -11.99 12.51
CA ARG A 93 8.86 -12.09 13.85
C ARG A 93 10.32 -11.67 13.89
N LYS A 94 11.13 -12.08 12.89
CA LYS A 94 12.54 -11.70 12.78
C LYS A 94 12.76 -10.25 12.36
N ALA A 95 11.79 -9.65 11.68
CA ALA A 95 11.88 -8.28 11.21
C ALA A 95 11.92 -7.29 12.39
N LEU A 96 11.23 -7.55 13.49
CA LEU A 96 11.22 -6.65 14.65
C LEU A 96 12.24 -7.09 15.70
N VAL A 97 13.37 -6.39 15.77
CA VAL A 97 14.43 -6.59 16.79
C VAL A 97 14.38 -5.43 17.78
N GLY A 98 13.88 -5.69 18.98
CA GLY A 98 13.62 -4.64 19.97
C GLY A 98 12.60 -3.63 19.42
N ASN A 99 13.01 -2.37 19.30
CA ASN A 99 12.16 -1.30 18.76
C ASN A 99 12.43 -0.98 17.28
N GLN A 100 13.22 -1.81 16.59
CA GLN A 100 13.69 -1.55 15.24
C GLN A 100 13.29 -2.66 14.28
N ILE A 101 12.79 -2.26 13.12
CA ILE A 101 12.51 -3.16 12.00
C ILE A 101 13.79 -3.28 11.17
N VAL A 102 14.39 -4.46 11.19
CA VAL A 102 15.53 -4.83 10.36
C VAL A 102 15.04 -5.35 9.01
N CYS A 103 15.63 -4.87 7.92
CA CYS A 103 15.27 -5.25 6.56
C CYS A 103 13.78 -4.99 6.20
N PRO A 104 13.34 -3.72 6.17
CA PRO A 104 11.92 -3.37 5.98
C PRO A 104 11.31 -3.82 4.65
N TYR A 105 12.13 -4.20 3.67
CA TYR A 105 11.72 -4.73 2.37
C TYR A 105 11.35 -6.22 2.37
N GLN A 106 11.63 -6.95 3.47
CA GLN A 106 11.35 -8.38 3.58
C GLN A 106 9.96 -8.73 4.13
N PRO A 107 9.47 -8.11 5.22
CA PRO A 107 8.12 -8.37 5.69
C PRO A 107 7.10 -7.75 4.72
N GLN A 108 5.97 -8.43 4.58
CA GLN A 108 4.74 -7.84 4.05
C GLN A 108 3.81 -7.59 5.23
N PRO A 109 2.87 -6.62 5.15
CA PRO A 109 1.88 -6.44 6.20
C PRO A 109 1.10 -7.73 6.44
N ARG A 110 0.78 -8.03 7.69
CA ARG A 110 0.27 -9.35 8.15
C ARG A 110 -1.08 -9.71 7.57
N ARG A 111 -1.85 -8.70 7.23
CA ARG A 111 -3.22 -8.81 6.71
C ARG A 111 -3.27 -8.81 5.17
N VAL A 112 -2.12 -9.00 4.50
CA VAL A 112 -2.06 -9.02 3.03
C VAL A 112 -1.97 -10.46 2.54
N SER A 113 -2.99 -10.87 1.79
CA SER A 113 -2.92 -12.08 0.95
C SER A 113 -1.68 -12.03 0.05
N ARG A 114 -0.75 -12.98 0.23
CA ARG A 114 0.59 -12.99 -0.42
C ARG A 114 0.60 -13.16 -1.94
N TRP A 115 -0.56 -13.16 -2.59
CA TRP A 115 -0.69 -13.72 -3.94
C TRP A 115 -1.33 -12.76 -4.94
N SER A 116 -0.48 -12.09 -5.72
CA SER A 116 -0.82 -11.21 -6.86
C SER A 116 -1.75 -10.07 -6.47
N LEU A 117 -1.16 -9.05 -5.85
CA LEU A 117 -1.82 -7.84 -5.38
C LEU A 117 -1.82 -6.78 -6.48
N LEU A 118 -2.94 -6.08 -6.61
CA LEU A 118 -3.02 -4.80 -7.29
C LEU A 118 -3.31 -3.75 -6.21
N PRO A 119 -2.27 -3.09 -5.65
CA PRO A 119 -2.45 -2.12 -4.59
C PRO A 119 -3.31 -0.96 -5.08
N MET A 120 -4.18 -0.47 -4.20
CA MET A 120 -5.03 0.68 -4.48
C MET A 120 -4.78 1.78 -3.47
N SER A 121 -4.54 2.98 -3.97
CA SER A 121 -4.50 4.19 -3.16
C SER A 121 -5.70 5.06 -3.48
N HIS A 122 -6.24 5.75 -2.48
CA HIS A 122 -7.43 6.56 -2.69
C HIS A 122 -7.48 7.78 -1.76
N ALA A 123 -8.15 8.84 -2.21
CA ALA A 123 -8.43 9.99 -1.37
C ALA A 123 -9.32 9.58 -0.18
N TRP A 124 -9.14 10.28 0.94
CA TRP A 124 -9.96 10.06 2.13
C TRP A 124 -11.30 10.77 1.99
N MET A 125 -12.35 10.14 2.51
CA MET A 125 -13.68 10.73 2.60
C MET A 125 -13.96 11.19 4.03
N ASP A 126 -14.82 12.20 4.18
CA ASP A 126 -15.31 12.58 5.49
C ASP A 126 -16.16 11.48 6.12
N GLU A 127 -16.16 11.45 7.46
CA GLU A 127 -16.87 10.42 8.22
C GLU A 127 -18.39 10.42 7.94
N LYS A 128 -18.97 11.60 7.70
CA LYS A 128 -20.37 11.75 7.30
C LYS A 128 -20.67 11.18 5.90
N ASP A 129 -19.66 11.05 5.05
CA ASP A 129 -19.78 10.66 3.64
C ASP A 129 -19.32 9.22 3.40
N ARG A 130 -18.85 8.53 4.45
CA ARG A 130 -18.47 7.11 4.41
C ARG A 130 -19.45 6.21 5.17
N VAL A 131 -19.42 4.93 4.85
CA VAL A 131 -20.10 3.85 5.55
C VAL A 131 -19.11 2.71 5.75
N ASP A 132 -19.18 2.10 6.92
CA ASP A 132 -18.38 0.93 7.27
C ASP A 132 -19.11 -0.34 6.82
N VAL A 133 -18.49 -1.10 5.92
CA VAL A 133 -19.05 -2.33 5.35
C VAL A 133 -18.25 -3.52 5.87
N GLY A 134 -18.94 -4.52 6.45
CA GLY A 134 -18.32 -5.80 6.78
C GLY A 134 -18.21 -6.68 5.54
N THR A 135 -17.08 -7.36 5.37
CA THR A 135 -16.86 -8.26 4.23
C THR A 135 -16.53 -9.68 4.70
N PRO A 136 -17.05 -10.73 4.03
CA PRO A 136 -16.64 -12.11 4.31
C PRO A 136 -15.14 -12.33 4.09
N ILE A 137 -14.57 -11.63 3.11
CA ILE A 137 -13.15 -11.74 2.70
C ILE A 137 -12.20 -11.50 3.87
N ASN A 138 -12.49 -10.53 4.74
CA ASN A 138 -11.69 -10.28 5.95
C ASN A 138 -12.30 -10.91 7.21
N ARG A 139 -13.13 -11.94 7.03
CA ARG A 139 -13.86 -12.66 8.08
C ARG A 139 -14.72 -11.76 8.98
N TYR A 140 -15.16 -10.61 8.45
CA TYR A 140 -15.86 -9.57 9.22
C TYR A 140 -15.07 -9.04 10.43
N GLU A 141 -13.76 -9.27 10.46
CA GLU A 141 -12.91 -8.84 11.58
C GLU A 141 -12.76 -7.33 11.62
N TRP A 142 -12.79 -6.69 10.44
CA TRP A 142 -12.53 -5.27 10.26
C TRP A 142 -13.57 -4.60 9.36
N PRO A 143 -14.17 -3.47 9.78
CA PRO A 143 -15.05 -2.71 8.91
C PRO A 143 -14.25 -2.05 7.77
N VAL A 144 -14.80 -2.08 6.56
CA VAL A 144 -14.24 -1.42 5.37
C VAL A 144 -14.91 -0.07 5.17
N PRO A 145 -14.22 1.07 5.41
CA PRO A 145 -14.80 2.38 5.18
C PRO A 145 -14.82 2.69 3.69
N ILE A 146 -16.01 2.81 3.11
CA ILE A 146 -16.22 3.20 1.70
C ILE A 146 -17.14 4.42 1.59
N PRO A 147 -17.07 5.21 0.50
CA PRO A 147 -18.07 6.24 0.26
C PRO A 147 -19.51 5.70 0.26
N LYS A 148 -20.47 6.49 0.76
CA LYS A 148 -21.90 6.11 0.77
C LYS A 148 -22.52 5.99 -0.63
N ASP A 149 -21.93 6.65 -1.60
CA ASP A 149 -22.36 6.71 -3.00
C ASP A 149 -21.70 5.64 -3.89
N THR A 150 -21.01 4.65 -3.31
CA THR A 150 -20.36 3.57 -4.06
C THR A 150 -20.66 2.18 -3.49
N SER A 151 -20.14 1.14 -4.15
CA SER A 151 -20.13 -0.23 -3.61
C SER A 151 -18.86 -0.96 -4.02
N LEU A 152 -18.42 -1.92 -3.20
CA LEU A 152 -17.26 -2.76 -3.51
C LEU A 152 -17.41 -3.53 -4.82
N ASN A 153 -18.64 -3.91 -5.18
CA ASN A 153 -18.92 -4.58 -6.45
C ASN A 153 -18.60 -3.69 -7.65
N LEU A 154 -18.90 -2.38 -7.57
CA LEU A 154 -18.58 -1.44 -8.64
C LEU A 154 -17.06 -1.27 -8.77
N VAL A 155 -16.34 -1.19 -7.65
CA VAL A 155 -14.86 -1.15 -7.64
C VAL A 155 -14.29 -2.40 -8.31
N CYS A 156 -14.77 -3.60 -7.95
CA CYS A 156 -14.32 -4.84 -8.58
C CYS A 156 -14.60 -4.86 -10.09
N ILE A 157 -15.79 -4.43 -10.52
CA ILE A 157 -16.14 -4.33 -11.95
C ILE A 157 -15.20 -3.37 -12.67
N GLU A 158 -14.89 -2.23 -12.07
CA GLU A 158 -13.97 -1.26 -12.63
C GLU A 158 -12.55 -1.82 -12.74
N MET A 159 -12.05 -2.54 -11.72
CA MET A 159 -10.73 -3.18 -11.78
C MET A 159 -10.62 -4.20 -12.91
N LEU A 160 -11.70 -4.98 -13.16
CA LEU A 160 -11.77 -5.92 -14.28
C LEU A 160 -11.71 -5.22 -15.65
N ASN A 161 -12.20 -3.99 -15.75
CA ASN A 161 -12.21 -3.23 -17.01
C ASN A 161 -10.91 -2.44 -17.22
N ILE A 162 -10.33 -1.87 -16.15
CA ILE A 162 -9.15 -1.02 -16.23
C ILE A 162 -7.87 -1.83 -16.42
N SER A 163 -7.79 -3.06 -15.89
CA SER A 163 -6.56 -3.86 -15.91
C SER A 163 -6.63 -4.95 -16.99
N PRO A 164 -5.95 -4.80 -18.16
CA PRO A 164 -5.96 -5.81 -19.20
C PRO A 164 -5.37 -7.13 -18.69
N GLY A 165 -6.07 -8.23 -18.95
CA GLY A 165 -5.63 -9.56 -18.52
C GLY A 165 -6.03 -9.94 -17.09
N VAL A 166 -6.65 -9.05 -16.33
CA VAL A 166 -7.30 -9.43 -15.07
C VAL A 166 -8.61 -10.13 -15.39
N GLU A 167 -8.73 -11.40 -15.00
CA GLU A 167 -9.94 -12.21 -15.17
C GLU A 167 -10.85 -12.12 -13.93
N TYR A 168 -10.27 -11.80 -12.77
CA TYR A 168 -10.95 -11.77 -11.49
C TYR A 168 -10.38 -10.66 -10.60
N ALA A 169 -11.27 -9.91 -9.96
CA ALA A 169 -10.91 -8.90 -8.97
C ALA A 169 -11.81 -9.07 -7.76
N TRP A 170 -11.23 -9.31 -6.60
CA TRP A 170 -11.87 -9.18 -5.30
C TRP A 170 -11.04 -8.22 -4.49
N LEU A 171 -11.69 -7.50 -3.58
CA LEU A 171 -11.04 -6.49 -2.80
C LEU A 171 -10.77 -7.03 -1.39
N ASP A 172 -9.50 -7.29 -1.11
CA ASP A 172 -9.03 -7.50 0.26
C ASP A 172 -8.59 -6.14 0.81
N VAL A 173 -9.45 -5.48 1.61
CA VAL A 173 -9.15 -4.13 2.08
C VAL A 173 -8.21 -4.16 3.26
N LEU A 174 -6.94 -3.89 2.94
CA LEU A 174 -5.93 -3.49 3.89
C LEU A 174 -5.91 -1.96 4.05
N CYS A 175 -6.94 -1.38 4.66
CA CYS A 175 -6.73 -0.05 5.22
C CYS A 175 -6.10 -0.29 6.60
N LEU A 176 -4.76 -0.30 6.67
CA LEU A 176 -4.03 -0.52 7.92
C LEU A 176 -4.48 0.40 9.06
N ARG A 177 -5.18 1.50 8.76
CA ARG A 177 -5.70 2.46 9.74
C ARG A 177 -7.18 2.34 10.06
N GLN A 178 -7.82 1.22 9.67
CA GLN A 178 -9.13 0.86 10.17
C GLN A 178 -9.11 0.81 11.70
N LYS A 179 -10.18 1.36 12.29
CA LYS A 179 -10.43 1.32 13.72
C LYS A 179 -11.72 0.58 13.96
N GLY A 180 -11.80 -0.11 15.08
CA GLY A 180 -12.96 -0.91 15.46
C GLY A 180 -12.99 -2.26 14.74
N GLY A 181 -14.04 -3.02 14.98
CA GLY A 181 -14.12 -4.42 14.58
C GLY A 181 -13.80 -5.37 15.73
N GLN A 182 -13.83 -6.67 15.44
CA GLN A 182 -13.70 -7.73 16.44
C GLN A 182 -12.25 -7.92 16.93
N ARG A 183 -11.28 -7.45 16.15
CA ARG A 183 -9.84 -7.67 16.38
C ARG A 183 -9.08 -6.39 16.72
N GLU A 184 -9.78 -5.35 17.18
CA GLU A 184 -9.21 -4.06 17.59
C GLU A 184 -8.09 -4.23 18.65
N ASP A 185 -8.14 -5.28 19.45
CA ASP A 185 -7.11 -5.68 20.43
C ASP A 185 -5.72 -5.89 19.79
N MET A 186 -5.67 -6.35 18.55
CA MET A 186 -4.41 -6.59 17.83
C MET A 186 -3.83 -5.36 17.15
N ARG A 187 -4.64 -4.29 17.00
CA ARG A 187 -4.30 -3.14 16.14
C ARG A 187 -2.95 -2.53 16.50
N MET A 188 -2.69 -2.32 17.79
CA MET A 188 -1.43 -1.72 18.24
C MET A 188 -0.23 -2.58 17.88
N GLU A 189 -0.32 -3.90 18.08
CA GLU A 189 0.78 -4.82 17.75
C GLU A 189 1.00 -4.92 16.25
N GLU A 190 -0.07 -4.93 15.45
CA GLU A 190 0.02 -4.91 13.98
C GLU A 190 0.67 -3.64 13.48
N TRP A 191 0.25 -2.48 14.00
CA TRP A 191 0.76 -1.19 13.57
C TRP A 191 2.26 -1.03 13.76
N LYS A 192 2.84 -1.63 14.81
CA LYS A 192 4.29 -1.60 15.04
C LYS A 192 5.09 -1.99 13.80
N LEU A 193 4.64 -3.00 13.04
CA LEU A 193 5.34 -3.50 11.85
C LEU A 193 4.68 -3.03 10.55
N ASP A 194 3.36 -3.11 10.47
CA ASP A 194 2.64 -3.03 9.20
C ASP A 194 2.57 -1.60 8.68
N VAL A 195 2.28 -0.62 9.56
CA VAL A 195 2.24 0.80 9.22
C VAL A 195 3.57 1.30 8.65
N PRO A 196 4.74 1.04 9.27
CA PRO A 196 6.00 1.51 8.74
C PRO A 196 6.49 0.68 7.54
N THR A 197 5.98 -0.54 7.30
CA THR A 197 6.37 -1.40 6.16
C THR A 197 5.44 -1.37 4.95
N ILE A 198 4.29 -0.67 5.04
CA ILE A 198 3.30 -0.62 3.95
C ILE A 198 3.85 -0.11 2.62
N GLY A 199 4.84 0.79 2.65
CA GLY A 199 5.51 1.28 1.45
C GLY A 199 6.09 0.16 0.58
N ASN A 200 6.43 -0.99 1.17
CA ASN A 200 6.92 -2.16 0.43
C ASN A 200 5.88 -2.72 -0.54
N VAL A 201 4.59 -2.62 -0.19
CA VAL A 201 3.48 -3.08 -1.04
C VAL A 201 3.36 -2.24 -2.31
N TYR A 202 3.72 -0.96 -2.22
CA TYR A 202 3.56 -0.01 -3.32
C TYR A 202 4.85 0.22 -4.12
N ALA A 203 6.04 0.13 -3.50
CA ALA A 203 7.30 0.59 -4.08
C ALA A 203 7.60 0.07 -5.50
N TRP A 204 7.20 -1.16 -5.80
CA TRP A 204 7.46 -1.84 -7.08
C TRP A 204 6.17 -2.33 -7.76
N ALA A 205 5.03 -1.77 -7.37
CA ALA A 205 3.74 -2.22 -7.85
C ALA A 205 3.20 -1.30 -8.95
N HIS A 206 2.35 -1.89 -9.80
CA HIS A 206 1.35 -1.15 -10.56
C HIS A 206 0.24 -0.76 -9.59
N VAL A 207 -0.02 0.54 -9.41
CA VAL A 207 -0.99 1.03 -8.41
C VAL A 207 -2.21 1.64 -9.09
N VAL A 208 -3.40 1.32 -8.59
CA VAL A 208 -4.62 2.00 -9.02
C VAL A 208 -4.95 3.12 -8.06
N ILE A 209 -5.17 4.33 -8.57
CA ILE A 209 -5.34 5.54 -7.76
C ILE A 209 -6.72 6.14 -7.99
N TYR A 210 -7.51 6.29 -6.92
CA TYR A 210 -8.76 7.05 -6.91
C TYR A 210 -8.55 8.43 -6.28
N LEU A 211 -8.47 9.48 -7.10
CA LEU A 211 -8.20 10.84 -6.60
C LEU A 211 -9.42 11.51 -5.92
N SER A 212 -10.65 11.05 -6.19
CA SER A 212 -11.89 11.60 -5.62
C SER A 212 -12.55 10.71 -4.55
N GLY A 213 -11.87 9.64 -4.14
CA GLY A 213 -12.36 8.64 -3.18
C GLY A 213 -12.61 7.28 -3.83
N LEU A 214 -12.42 6.20 -3.06
CA LEU A 214 -12.49 4.82 -3.55
C LEU A 214 -13.80 4.54 -4.29
N GLY A 215 -13.73 4.11 -5.56
CA GLY A 215 -14.91 3.74 -6.35
C GLY A 215 -15.79 4.92 -6.79
N ARG A 216 -15.29 6.15 -6.72
CA ARG A 216 -15.98 7.35 -7.22
C ARG A 216 -15.39 7.82 -8.55
N PRO A 217 -16.22 8.34 -9.46
CA PRO A 217 -15.72 9.04 -10.63
C PRO A 217 -14.79 10.19 -10.24
N LEU A 218 -13.73 10.35 -11.02
CA LEU A 218 -12.81 11.47 -10.91
C LEU A 218 -13.58 12.74 -11.24
N SER A 219 -13.72 13.59 -10.23
CA SER A 219 -14.33 14.90 -10.34
C SER A 219 -13.45 15.93 -9.65
N LEU A 220 -13.48 17.16 -10.17
CA LEU A 220 -12.64 18.26 -9.73
C LEU A 220 -13.52 19.49 -9.48
N LYS A 221 -13.59 19.91 -8.22
CA LYS A 221 -14.28 21.13 -7.78
C LYS A 221 -13.27 22.11 -7.22
N GLU A 222 -13.65 23.39 -7.17
CA GLU A 222 -12.80 24.42 -6.58
C GLU A 222 -12.51 24.09 -5.11
N GLY A 223 -11.23 24.15 -4.72
CA GLY A 223 -10.76 23.80 -3.38
C GLY A 223 -10.47 22.30 -3.15
N ASP A 224 -10.80 21.41 -4.10
CA ASP A 224 -10.53 19.97 -3.92
C ASP A 224 -9.03 19.67 -3.86
N LEU A 225 -8.19 20.41 -4.58
CA LEU A 225 -6.73 20.19 -4.60
C LEU A 225 -6.07 20.62 -3.28
N GLU A 226 -6.59 21.69 -2.66
CA GLU A 226 -6.09 22.29 -1.43
C GLU A 226 -6.62 21.59 -0.18
N SER A 227 -7.74 20.88 -0.30
CA SER A 227 -8.36 20.12 0.77
C SER A 227 -7.39 19.14 1.43
N ASP A 228 -7.41 19.07 2.76
CA ASP A 228 -6.65 18.09 3.55
C ASP A 228 -7.09 16.62 3.31
N ARG A 229 -8.16 16.44 2.54
CA ARG A 229 -8.65 15.14 2.05
C ARG A 229 -8.13 14.78 0.66
N SER A 230 -7.65 15.77 -0.09
CA SER A 230 -7.03 15.58 -1.41
C SER A 230 -5.98 14.50 -1.34
N TRP A 231 -6.00 13.58 -2.31
CA TRP A 231 -4.99 12.53 -2.41
C TRP A 231 -3.57 13.12 -2.42
N PHE A 232 -3.37 14.26 -3.09
CA PHE A 232 -2.07 14.95 -3.19
C PHE A 232 -1.59 15.53 -1.85
N ARG A 233 -2.50 15.77 -0.91
CA ARG A 233 -2.21 16.43 0.37
C ARG A 233 -1.96 15.43 1.49
N ARG A 234 -2.26 14.14 1.37
CA ARG A 234 -2.09 13.19 2.48
C ARG A 234 -0.64 12.73 2.63
N ALA A 235 -0.14 12.61 3.87
CA ALA A 235 1.23 12.11 4.12
C ALA A 235 1.45 10.70 3.55
N TRP A 236 0.50 9.78 3.79
CA TRP A 236 0.60 8.37 3.39
C TRP A 236 0.68 8.15 1.89
N THR A 237 -0.06 8.93 1.10
CA THR A 237 -0.11 8.75 -0.35
C THR A 237 1.24 9.06 -1.03
N LEU A 238 2.22 9.63 -0.32
CA LEU A 238 3.56 9.90 -0.84
C LEU A 238 4.32 8.62 -1.18
N GLN A 239 4.06 7.53 -0.45
CA GLN A 239 4.67 6.23 -0.70
C GLN A 239 3.75 5.28 -1.46
N GLU A 240 2.50 5.66 -1.74
CA GLU A 240 1.49 4.82 -2.40
C GLU A 240 1.37 5.12 -3.90
N VAL A 241 2.46 5.56 -4.52
CA VAL A 241 2.46 6.04 -5.92
C VAL A 241 2.73 4.93 -6.93
N GLY A 242 3.39 3.85 -6.51
CA GLY A 242 3.79 2.76 -7.41
C GLY A 242 5.11 2.99 -8.13
N GLU A 243 5.55 1.97 -8.87
CA GLU A 243 6.51 2.10 -9.99
C GLU A 243 5.78 2.56 -11.26
N SER A 244 4.51 2.18 -11.39
CA SER A 244 3.61 2.73 -12.39
C SER A 244 2.19 2.77 -11.85
N ARG A 245 1.30 3.50 -12.50
CA ARG A 245 -0.04 3.78 -11.98
C ARG A 245 -1.10 3.91 -13.05
N MET A 246 -2.33 3.64 -12.65
CA MET A 246 -3.55 3.90 -13.40
C MET A 246 -4.49 4.74 -12.54
N PHE A 247 -5.17 5.71 -13.16
CA PHE A 247 -6.19 6.48 -12.47
C PHE A 247 -7.54 5.81 -12.68
N ALA A 248 -8.21 5.48 -11.57
CA ALA A 248 -9.57 4.99 -11.58
C ALA A 248 -10.56 6.13 -11.35
N GLY A 249 -11.82 5.87 -11.65
CA GLY A 249 -12.88 6.86 -11.79
C GLY A 249 -12.74 7.68 -13.06
N ASP A 250 -11.84 7.35 -13.98
CA ASP A 250 -11.66 8.10 -15.22
C ASP A 250 -12.90 7.97 -16.11
N THR A 251 -13.34 9.08 -16.68
CA THR A 251 -14.55 9.16 -17.51
C THR A 251 -14.22 9.95 -18.76
N PRO A 252 -14.83 9.66 -19.94
CA PRO A 252 -14.50 10.32 -21.20
C PRO A 252 -14.55 11.86 -21.18
N ASP A 253 -15.44 12.43 -20.38
CA ASP A 253 -15.61 13.88 -20.19
C ASP A 253 -14.90 14.41 -18.92
N GLY A 254 -14.06 13.57 -18.30
CA GLY A 254 -13.42 13.81 -17.03
C GLY A 254 -12.14 14.66 -17.13
N PRO A 255 -11.59 15.08 -15.97
CA PRO A 255 -10.42 15.96 -15.91
C PRO A 255 -9.17 15.40 -16.62
N MET A 256 -9.03 14.09 -16.77
CA MET A 256 -7.87 13.47 -17.43
C MET A 256 -7.82 13.72 -18.94
N HIS A 257 -8.97 13.98 -19.57
CA HIS A 257 -9.09 14.18 -21.01
C HIS A 257 -9.25 15.65 -21.41
N ALA A 258 -9.01 16.58 -20.48
CA ALA A 258 -9.06 18.00 -20.77
C ALA A 258 -8.06 18.37 -21.87
N GLU A 259 -8.49 19.22 -22.81
CA GLU A 259 -7.63 19.67 -23.92
C GLU A 259 -6.42 20.45 -23.39
N ASP A 260 -5.23 19.99 -23.78
CA ASP A 260 -3.97 20.68 -23.54
C ASP A 260 -3.62 21.57 -24.74
N LYS A 261 -3.56 22.89 -24.53
CA LYS A 261 -3.13 23.88 -25.52
C LYS A 261 -1.82 24.51 -25.07
N ASP A 262 -0.71 23.88 -25.42
CA ASP A 262 0.66 24.30 -25.09
C ASP A 262 0.93 24.42 -23.57
N GLY A 263 0.46 23.46 -22.78
CA GLY A 263 0.57 23.42 -21.32
C GLY A 263 -0.46 24.27 -20.59
N LYS A 264 -1.50 24.73 -21.30
CA LYS A 264 -2.62 25.50 -20.75
C LYS A 264 -3.93 24.77 -20.99
N TYR A 265 -4.66 24.60 -19.91
CA TYR A 265 -6.00 24.00 -19.91
C TYR A 265 -7.06 25.11 -19.86
N GLU A 266 -8.31 24.73 -20.14
CA GLU A 266 -9.45 25.66 -20.15
C GLU A 266 -9.58 26.45 -18.83
N THR A 267 -9.26 25.81 -17.70
CA THR A 267 -9.34 26.43 -16.38
C THR A 267 -8.01 26.41 -15.65
N GLU A 268 -7.82 27.37 -14.75
CA GLU A 268 -6.67 27.39 -13.84
C GLU A 268 -6.66 26.16 -12.93
N LEU A 269 -7.84 25.69 -12.51
CA LEU A 269 -8.01 24.48 -11.70
C LEU A 269 -7.47 23.23 -12.43
N LEU A 270 -7.83 23.04 -13.71
CA LEU A 270 -7.28 21.96 -14.54
C LEU A 270 -5.76 22.11 -14.72
N THR A 271 -5.28 23.34 -14.92
CA THR A 271 -3.85 23.62 -15.03
C THR A 271 -3.09 23.22 -13.76
N ARG A 272 -3.64 23.53 -12.57
CA ARG A 272 -3.06 23.11 -11.28
C ARG A 272 -3.11 21.59 -11.11
N PHE A 273 -4.23 20.95 -11.48
CA PHE A 273 -4.40 19.50 -11.42
C PHE A 273 -3.36 18.75 -12.25
N HIS A 274 -3.20 19.10 -13.54
CA HIS A 274 -2.21 18.45 -14.40
C HIS A 274 -0.77 18.74 -13.97
N LYS A 275 -0.48 19.92 -13.41
CA LYS A 275 0.82 20.20 -12.79
C LYS A 275 1.11 19.28 -11.61
N GLN A 276 0.11 19.00 -10.76
CA GLN A 276 0.28 18.04 -9.65
C GLN A 276 0.52 16.62 -10.16
N LEU A 277 -0.19 16.17 -11.20
CA LEU A 277 0.05 14.88 -11.85
C LEU A 277 1.48 14.77 -12.41
N GLN A 278 1.94 15.79 -13.13
CA GLN A 278 3.31 15.85 -13.66
C GLN A 278 4.36 15.86 -12.54
N SER A 279 4.07 16.50 -11.40
CA SER A 279 4.95 16.48 -10.23
C SER A 279 5.10 15.06 -9.69
N MET A 280 4.01 14.29 -9.62
CA MET A 280 4.06 12.87 -9.21
C MET A 280 4.92 12.01 -10.15
N ASP A 281 4.88 12.27 -11.45
CA ASP A 281 5.72 11.57 -12.43
C ASP A 281 7.21 11.76 -12.14
N ARG A 282 7.60 12.99 -11.77
CA ARG A 282 8.99 13.32 -11.42
C ARG A 282 9.43 12.70 -10.09
N THR A 283 8.52 12.61 -9.12
CA THR A 283 8.78 11.99 -7.81
C THR A 283 9.12 10.49 -7.95
N LEU A 284 8.56 9.79 -8.95
CA LEU A 284 8.80 8.36 -9.17
C LEU A 284 10.23 8.06 -9.65
N MET A 285 10.81 8.94 -10.47
CA MET A 285 12.19 8.85 -10.97
C MET A 285 13.24 9.23 -9.91
N LYS A 286 12.83 9.73 -8.74
CA LYS A 286 13.72 10.23 -7.70
C LYS A 286 13.43 9.56 -6.35
N TYR A 287 14.02 8.40 -6.14
CA TYR A 287 14.30 7.90 -4.78
C TYR A 287 15.30 8.86 -4.11
N GLY A 288 14.79 9.96 -3.51
CA GLY A 288 15.63 11.06 -3.04
C GLY A 288 14.91 12.03 -2.11
N PHE A 289 15.60 13.10 -1.77
CA PHE A 289 15.19 14.06 -0.75
C PHE A 289 14.11 15.06 -1.20
N ASP A 290 13.74 15.08 -2.49
CA ASP A 290 12.54 15.79 -2.97
C ASP A 290 11.29 15.34 -2.21
N ALA A 291 11.27 14.07 -1.75
CA ALA A 291 10.21 13.55 -0.88
C ALA A 291 10.07 14.32 0.44
N LEU A 292 11.13 14.96 0.94
CA LEU A 292 11.05 15.82 2.12
C LEU A 292 10.23 17.09 1.81
N GLY A 293 10.49 17.73 0.67
CA GLY A 293 9.73 18.90 0.22
C GLY A 293 8.28 18.55 -0.08
N ASP A 294 8.03 17.39 -0.69
CA ASP A 294 6.66 16.89 -0.88
C ASP A 294 5.96 16.64 0.46
N MET A 295 6.67 16.11 1.47
CA MET A 295 6.12 15.83 2.81
C MET A 295 5.81 17.09 3.61
N GLN A 296 6.55 18.19 3.40
CA GLN A 296 6.26 19.49 4.03
C GLN A 296 4.83 19.97 3.73
N ASN A 297 4.40 19.80 2.48
CA ASN A 297 3.09 20.23 2.01
C ASN A 297 1.97 19.21 2.29
N ARG A 298 2.27 18.10 2.97
CA ARG A 298 1.31 17.06 3.29
C ARG A 298 0.74 17.21 4.69
N VAL A 299 -0.44 16.66 4.90
CA VAL A 299 -1.17 16.61 6.16
C VAL A 299 -1.32 15.17 6.62
N SER A 300 -1.31 14.96 7.93
CA SER A 300 -1.50 13.67 8.55
C SER A 300 -2.44 13.77 9.75
N THR A 301 -3.11 12.67 10.07
CA THR A 301 -3.94 12.58 11.27
C THR A 301 -3.08 12.45 12.52
N ASN A 302 -2.01 11.65 12.43
CA ASN A 302 -0.97 11.58 13.44
C ASN A 302 0.32 12.16 12.82
N PRO A 303 1.02 13.11 13.46
CA PRO A 303 2.29 13.65 12.96
C PRO A 303 3.34 12.56 12.67
N MET A 304 3.36 11.45 13.42
CA MET A 304 4.27 10.32 13.21
C MET A 304 4.15 9.70 11.82
N ASP A 305 2.99 9.85 11.19
CA ASP A 305 2.73 9.37 9.84
C ASP A 305 3.65 9.99 8.80
N LYS A 306 4.07 11.25 9.02
CA LYS A 306 4.99 11.92 8.11
C LYS A 306 6.36 11.27 8.16
N VAL A 307 6.86 10.94 9.35
CA VAL A 307 8.15 10.27 9.52
C VAL A 307 8.08 8.86 8.94
N ALA A 308 7.04 8.09 9.27
CA ALA A 308 6.85 6.74 8.75
C ALA A 308 6.66 6.72 7.21
N GLY A 309 5.94 7.69 6.66
CA GLY A 309 5.71 7.84 5.21
C GLY A 309 6.96 8.15 4.39
N LEU A 310 8.05 8.58 5.04
CA LEU A 310 9.33 8.86 4.37
C LEU A 310 10.24 7.63 4.27
N ALA A 311 9.99 6.59 5.07
CA ALA A 311 10.94 5.48 5.24
C ALA A 311 11.33 4.77 3.92
N PHE A 312 10.34 4.41 3.11
CA PHE A 312 10.57 3.77 1.81
C PHE A 312 11.02 4.77 0.75
N ARG A 313 10.64 6.05 0.86
CA ARG A 313 11.10 7.09 -0.08
C ARG A 313 12.58 7.40 0.11
N LEU A 314 13.04 7.35 1.36
CA LEU A 314 14.43 7.57 1.75
C LEU A 314 15.28 6.29 1.74
N LEU A 315 14.74 5.16 1.25
CA LEU A 315 15.38 3.85 1.16
C LEU A 315 16.14 3.45 2.43
N CYS A 316 15.54 3.67 3.59
CA CYS A 316 16.12 3.33 4.87
C CYS A 316 16.29 1.81 5.00
N LYS A 317 17.41 1.36 5.56
CA LYS A 317 17.70 -0.08 5.77
C LYS A 317 17.12 -0.61 7.08
N ARG A 318 16.82 0.30 8.00
CA ARG A 318 16.23 0.04 9.31
C ARG A 318 15.22 1.14 9.59
N ILE A 319 14.09 0.80 10.18
CA ILE A 319 13.03 1.78 10.50
C ILE A 319 12.52 1.49 11.90
N LEU A 320 12.02 2.48 12.64
CA LEU A 320 11.45 2.20 13.96
C LEU A 320 10.11 1.51 13.86
N ALA A 321 9.81 0.71 14.87
CA ALA A 321 8.44 0.28 15.11
C ALA A 321 7.55 1.51 15.34
N TYR A 322 6.33 1.44 14.80
CA TYR A 322 5.40 2.56 14.87
C TYR A 322 4.65 2.59 16.20
N TYR A 323 4.72 3.74 16.87
CA TYR A 323 3.88 4.06 18.02
C TYR A 323 3.26 5.43 17.79
N GLU A 324 1.95 5.53 18.01
CA GLU A 324 1.23 6.79 17.84
C GLU A 324 1.75 7.91 18.74
N SER A 325 2.31 7.55 19.90
CA SER A 325 2.83 8.47 20.92
C SER A 325 4.35 8.66 20.87
N ALA A 326 5.04 8.13 19.86
CA ALA A 326 6.50 8.29 19.76
C ALA A 326 6.89 9.76 19.51
N SER A 327 8.10 10.12 19.95
CA SER A 327 8.69 11.41 19.61
C SER A 327 9.03 11.46 18.12
N LEU A 328 8.60 12.54 17.46
CA LEU A 328 8.91 12.78 16.05
C LEU A 328 10.42 12.90 15.84
N GLU A 329 11.12 13.58 16.74
CA GLU A 329 12.55 13.80 16.64
C GLU A 329 13.33 12.50 16.82
N GLU A 330 12.94 11.65 17.77
CA GLU A 330 13.59 10.36 17.98
C GLU A 330 13.40 9.44 16.76
N ALA A 331 12.17 9.42 16.21
CA ALA A 331 11.85 8.63 15.04
C ALA A 331 12.56 9.12 13.79
N TRP A 332 12.63 10.44 13.60
CA TRP A 332 13.39 11.06 12.51
C TRP A 332 14.89 10.79 12.64
N THR A 333 15.45 10.98 13.83
CA THR A 333 16.87 10.72 14.11
C THR A 333 17.22 9.26 13.81
N ALA A 334 16.39 8.31 14.27
CA ALA A 334 16.59 6.90 13.97
C ALA A 334 16.51 6.60 12.46
N LEU A 335 15.58 7.25 11.74
CA LEU A 335 15.42 7.09 10.30
C LEU A 335 16.66 7.60 9.54
N VAL A 336 17.17 8.76 9.92
CA VAL A 336 18.37 9.37 9.33
C VAL A 336 19.63 8.55 9.63
N THR A 337 19.76 8.06 10.86
CA THR A 337 20.90 7.18 11.26
C THR A 337 20.91 5.88 10.46
N SER A 338 19.75 5.40 9.99
CA SER A 338 19.68 4.17 9.18
C SER A 338 20.07 4.34 7.71
N MET A 339 20.34 5.56 7.26
CA MET A 339 20.70 5.85 5.86
C MET A 339 22.12 5.36 5.58
N ASN A 340 22.38 4.96 4.33
CA ASN A 340 23.75 4.65 3.93
C ASN A 340 24.60 5.93 3.78
N ALA A 341 25.93 5.79 3.85
CA ALA A 341 26.90 6.90 3.78
C ALA A 341 26.67 7.86 2.60
N LYS A 342 26.30 7.35 1.42
CA LYS A 342 26.02 8.18 0.22
C LYS A 342 24.74 9.01 0.37
N ARG A 343 23.69 8.44 0.95
CA ARG A 343 22.45 9.18 1.24
C ARG A 343 22.67 10.19 2.35
N TRP A 344 23.47 9.82 3.33
CA TRP A 344 23.86 10.71 4.40
C TRP A 344 24.61 11.94 3.88
N GLY A 345 25.63 11.76 3.05
CA GLY A 345 26.34 12.87 2.39
C GLY A 345 25.41 13.80 1.59
N ARG A 346 24.40 13.24 0.92
CA ARG A 346 23.38 14.05 0.22
C ARG A 346 22.46 14.83 1.17
N MET A 347 22.07 14.25 2.31
CA MET A 347 21.28 14.96 3.32
C MET A 347 22.07 16.15 3.86
N PHE A 348 23.35 15.95 4.15
CA PHE A 348 24.25 16.99 4.63
C PHE A 348 24.33 18.19 3.68
N ILE A 349 24.43 17.92 2.37
CA ILE A 349 24.48 18.98 1.34
C ILE A 349 23.17 19.79 1.31
N LEU A 350 22.04 19.14 1.54
CA LEU A 350 20.72 19.77 1.55
C LEU A 350 20.46 20.58 2.82
N TYR A 351 21.04 20.14 3.93
CA TYR A 351 20.88 20.75 5.25
C TYR A 351 22.25 20.90 5.93
N PRO A 352 23.10 21.84 5.47
CA PRO A 352 24.47 22.00 5.97
C PRO A 352 24.54 22.67 7.35
N GLU A 353 23.40 23.16 7.85
CA GLU A 353 23.33 23.82 9.15
C GLU A 353 23.36 22.82 10.29
N LEU A 354 23.84 23.29 11.45
CA LEU A 354 23.92 22.44 12.62
C LEU A 354 22.54 21.95 13.06
N GLY A 355 22.46 20.67 13.38
CA GLY A 355 21.31 20.06 14.02
C GLY A 355 21.03 20.70 15.36
N ASN A 356 19.79 21.12 15.59
CA ASN A 356 19.36 21.69 16.87
C ASN A 356 18.79 20.64 17.86
N ALA A 357 18.76 19.36 17.45
CA ALA A 357 18.27 18.24 18.26
C ALA A 357 19.39 17.40 18.93
N GLY A 358 20.62 17.93 18.98
CA GLY A 358 21.73 17.35 19.75
C GLY A 358 22.88 16.79 18.91
N ARG A 359 22.63 16.28 17.69
CA ARG A 359 23.70 15.83 16.79
C ARG A 359 24.07 16.93 15.79
N LYS A 360 25.32 17.39 15.85
CA LYS A 360 25.79 18.60 15.17
C LYS A 360 25.57 18.58 13.66
N TRP A 361 25.70 17.45 12.99
CA TRP A 361 25.62 17.38 11.52
C TRP A 361 24.34 16.76 11.00
N ARG A 362 23.26 16.73 11.81
CA ARG A 362 21.98 16.14 11.42
C ARG A 362 20.84 17.13 11.51
N PRO A 363 20.09 17.36 10.41
CA PRO A 363 18.94 18.24 10.52
C PRO A 363 17.93 17.59 11.46
N SER A 364 17.38 18.37 12.38
CA SER A 364 16.24 17.93 13.16
C SER A 364 15.00 17.78 12.29
N TRP A 365 13.99 17.10 12.83
CA TRP A 365 12.68 17.00 12.21
C TRP A 365 12.12 18.39 11.89
N ASP A 366 12.18 19.32 12.84
CA ASP A 366 11.69 20.68 12.66
C ASP A 366 12.44 21.43 11.55
N GLN A 367 13.77 21.29 11.49
CA GLN A 367 14.56 21.91 10.42
C GLN A 367 14.18 21.38 9.04
N VAL A 368 13.97 20.06 8.92
CA VAL A 368 13.51 19.44 7.66
C VAL A 368 12.10 19.88 7.30
N MET A 369 11.22 20.08 8.28
CA MET A 369 9.84 20.44 7.99
C MET A 369 9.62 21.94 7.73
N MET A 370 10.54 22.81 8.16
CA MET A 370 10.42 24.26 7.99
C MET A 370 11.26 24.82 6.82
N LYS A 371 12.35 24.17 6.43
CA LYS A 371 13.26 24.70 5.40
C LYS A 371 12.91 24.21 4.02
N HIS A 372 12.92 25.11 3.04
CA HIS A 372 12.76 24.73 1.64
C HIS A 372 13.92 23.84 1.17
N VAL A 373 13.58 22.67 0.63
CA VAL A 373 14.54 21.81 -0.07
C VAL A 373 15.01 22.54 -1.33
N PRO A 374 16.32 22.75 -1.54
CA PRO A 374 16.84 23.34 -2.76
C PRO A 374 16.33 22.59 -4.00
N ALA A 375 15.79 23.30 -4.98
CA ALA A 375 15.12 22.68 -6.12
C ALA A 375 16.05 21.74 -6.92
N HIS A 376 17.36 22.01 -6.96
CA HIS A 376 18.39 21.25 -7.68
C HIS A 376 19.69 21.21 -6.86
N PRO A 377 19.84 20.28 -5.90
CA PRO A 377 21.10 20.15 -5.19
C PRO A 377 22.19 19.64 -6.14
N TYR A 378 23.34 20.32 -6.14
CA TYR A 378 24.59 19.77 -6.68
C TYR A 378 24.79 18.38 -6.07
N ASN A 379 25.03 17.35 -6.90
CA ASN A 379 25.07 15.94 -6.48
C ASN A 379 26.50 15.38 -6.61
N PRO A 380 27.44 15.82 -5.76
CA PRO A 380 28.76 15.19 -5.70
C PRO A 380 28.62 13.82 -5.01
N ASP A 381 29.45 12.85 -5.43
CA ASP A 381 29.50 11.52 -4.83
C ASP A 381 30.32 11.58 -3.53
N ILE A 382 29.77 12.25 -2.50
CA ILE A 382 30.36 12.33 -1.16
C ILE A 382 29.71 11.25 -0.29
N GLY A 383 30.51 10.32 0.21
CA GLY A 383 30.12 9.44 1.31
C GLY A 383 30.54 10.08 2.62
N ILE A 384 29.66 10.05 3.62
CA ILE A 384 30.03 10.40 4.99
C ILE A 384 29.93 9.11 5.81
N ASP A 385 31.05 8.69 6.38
CA ASP A 385 31.11 7.53 7.27
C ASP A 385 30.58 7.94 8.66
N GLN A 386 29.79 7.04 9.23
CA GLN A 386 29.18 7.20 10.55
C GLN A 386 29.85 6.26 11.52
N ASP A 387 30.42 6.80 12.59
CA ASP A 387 30.86 6.00 13.73
C ASP A 387 29.75 6.01 14.80
N GLU A 388 29.05 4.88 14.92
CA GLU A 388 27.97 4.71 15.90
C GLU A 388 28.48 4.63 17.35
N GLU A 389 29.75 4.29 17.59
CA GLU A 389 30.33 4.15 18.93
C GLU A 389 30.74 5.49 19.53
N VAL A 390 31.24 6.42 18.70
CA VAL A 390 31.65 7.76 19.16
C VAL A 390 30.67 8.88 18.77
N ASP A 391 29.60 8.56 18.03
CA ASP A 391 28.62 9.54 17.51
C ASP A 391 29.28 10.67 16.72
N GLU A 392 30.30 10.31 15.92
CA GLU A 392 31.03 11.24 15.05
C GLU A 392 30.77 10.92 13.57
N ASP A 393 30.64 11.97 12.78
CA ASP A 393 30.50 11.89 11.32
C ASP A 393 31.83 12.35 10.68
N SER A 394 32.40 11.54 9.78
CA SER A 394 33.66 11.86 9.07
C SER A 394 33.51 11.74 7.55
N CYS A 395 34.19 12.62 6.81
CA CYS A 395 34.16 12.70 5.35
C CYS A 395 35.31 11.93 4.69
#